data_AF-A0A7W1M0Z4-F1
#
_entry.id   AF-A0A7W1M0Z4-F1
#
_cell.length_a   1.000
_cell.length_b   1.000
_cell.length_c   1.000
_cell.angle_alpha   90.00
_cell.angle_beta   90.00
_cell.angle_gamma   90.00
#
_symmetry.space_group_name_H-M   'P 1'
#
loop_
_entity.id
_entity.type
_entity.pdbx_description
1 polymer ?
#
loop_
_entity_poly.entity_id
_entity_poly.type
_entity_poly.pdbx_seq_one_letter_code
_entity_poly.pdbx_strand_id
1 'polypeptide(L)'
;MHFNEIPLLFVLIGLVLYTVLAGADFGAGFWQLTAGSGERGERIRDHAHHSMATVWEANHVWLIFVLTVFWTAYPTAFGSIASTLCVALFIAAVGIIFRGAAYALRAGTETAREARTVDLVAALSSILTPFALGAAVGGIASRRVPVGNAAGNLITSWLNPTSILIGVLAVATSAYLAAVYLAADAARLGDRDLEQRFRMRALGAGLAGGAIAMGGLVVLHADAHPLYDRLLAGTGLPALIISVLAGLTTLGLVWVRRFEPARYTAALAVAAIIAGWALAQRPSLLPGLTIAQAVAPHETLVAVIIAVLAGAAILFPSLGLLFKLTLSGRLEHGEDKGDNQDKQRPAHQGQIPIQITPARAALSPTARPGLSIRLAAACLIMGVGFLTFAEAGWAHLIGVVALLGFIAIGFVAVAPGEVAEQGTADVQDGRLG
;
A
#
# COMPACT_ATOMS: atom_id res chain seq x y z
N MET A 1 13.59 8.07 22.45
CA MET A 1 12.20 8.32 22.00
C MET A 1 11.34 8.45 23.23
N HIS A 2 10.59 9.55 23.35
CA HIS A 2 9.58 9.66 24.40
C HIS A 2 8.34 8.85 24.00
N PHE A 3 7.62 8.30 24.98
CA PHE A 3 6.39 7.51 24.78
C PHE A 3 5.40 8.19 23.81
N ASN A 4 5.32 9.52 23.90
CA ASN A 4 4.47 10.37 23.08
C ASN A 4 4.79 10.35 21.57
N GLU A 5 5.97 9.87 21.16
CA GLU A 5 6.37 9.83 19.74
C GLU A 5 6.07 8.48 19.08
N ILE A 6 5.74 7.44 19.84
CA ILE A 6 5.53 6.08 19.31
C ILE A 6 4.41 6.07 18.25
N PRO A 7 3.22 6.67 18.46
CA PRO A 7 2.19 6.70 17.44
C PRO A 7 2.62 7.45 16.17
N LEU A 8 3.52 8.44 16.28
CA LEU A 8 4.04 9.14 15.10
C LEU A 8 4.88 8.21 14.22
N LEU A 9 5.59 7.25 14.82
CA LEU A 9 6.32 6.23 14.06
C LEU A 9 5.37 5.30 13.34
N PHE A 10 4.27 4.90 13.96
CA PHE A 10 3.24 4.10 13.30
C PHE A 10 2.66 4.85 12.11
N VAL A 11 2.30 6.13 12.29
CA VAL A 11 1.85 7.01 11.20
C VAL A 11 2.90 7.11 10.10
N LEU A 12 4.18 7.28 10.45
CA LEU A 12 5.27 7.37 9.47
C LEU A 12 5.46 6.07 8.69
N ILE A 13 5.42 4.91 9.36
CA ILE A 13 5.50 3.59 8.73
C ILE A 13 4.33 3.39 7.78
N GLY A 14 3.10 3.67 8.24
CA GLY A 14 1.90 3.59 7.41
C GLY A 14 1.97 4.52 6.19
N LEU A 15 2.49 5.74 6.37
CA LEU A 15 2.66 6.70 5.29
C LEU A 15 3.72 6.22 4.28
N VAL A 16 4.85 5.69 4.74
CA VAL A 16 5.88 5.09 3.88
C VAL A 16 5.31 3.92 3.09
N LEU A 17 4.59 2.99 3.75
CA LEU A 17 3.99 1.84 3.09
C LEU A 17 2.94 2.28 2.05
N TYR A 18 2.10 3.27 2.40
CA TYR A 18 1.15 3.84 1.45
C TYR A 18 1.86 4.50 0.26
N THR A 19 2.84 5.38 0.48
CA THR A 19 3.54 6.08 -0.60
C THR A 19 4.32 5.11 -1.50
N VAL A 20 4.92 4.05 -0.96
CA VAL A 20 5.66 3.06 -1.76
C VAL A 20 4.69 2.15 -2.53
N LEU A 21 3.72 1.55 -1.84
CA LEU A 21 2.86 0.52 -2.44
C LEU A 21 1.75 1.15 -3.29
N ALA A 22 1.03 2.13 -2.74
CA ALA A 22 0.02 2.87 -3.50
C ALA A 22 0.66 3.77 -4.56
N GLY A 23 1.85 4.31 -4.32
CA GLY A 23 2.59 5.09 -5.34
C GLY A 23 2.93 4.25 -6.57
N ALA A 24 3.30 2.98 -6.41
CA ALA A 24 3.49 2.08 -7.56
C ALA A 24 2.19 1.85 -8.34
N ASP A 25 1.04 1.71 -7.67
CA ASP A 25 -0.26 1.63 -8.34
C ASP A 25 -0.61 2.95 -9.05
N PHE A 26 -0.47 4.10 -8.40
CA PHE A 26 -0.64 5.45 -9.00
C PHE A 26 0.25 5.66 -10.23
N GLY A 27 1.52 5.30 -10.16
CA GLY A 27 2.40 5.37 -11.32
C GLY A 27 2.02 4.41 -12.44
N ALA A 28 1.44 3.25 -12.14
CA ALA A 28 0.98 2.32 -13.18
C ALA A 28 -0.13 2.96 -14.03
N GLY A 29 -1.05 3.71 -13.39
CA GLY A 29 -2.08 4.47 -14.11
C GLY A 29 -1.50 5.60 -14.97
N PHE A 30 -0.42 6.24 -14.53
CA PHE A 30 0.33 7.21 -15.36
C PHE A 30 0.92 6.55 -16.63
N TRP A 31 1.48 5.34 -16.50
CA TRP A 31 2.02 4.61 -17.65
C TRP A 31 0.92 4.06 -18.58
N GLN A 32 -0.26 3.76 -18.06
CA GLN A 32 -1.43 3.41 -18.86
C GLN A 32 -1.87 4.60 -19.74
N LEU A 33 -1.90 5.81 -19.18
CA LEU A 33 -2.25 7.04 -19.92
C LEU A 33 -1.26 7.34 -21.04
N THR A 34 0.04 7.16 -20.76
CA THR A 34 1.14 7.51 -21.67
C THR A 34 1.57 6.35 -22.56
N ALA A 35 0.84 5.23 -22.56
CA ALA A 35 1.14 4.05 -23.35
C ALA A 35 0.98 4.26 -24.87
N GLY A 36 0.19 5.27 -25.28
CA GLY A 36 -0.13 5.53 -26.69
C GLY A 36 -1.23 4.62 -27.25
N SER A 37 -1.48 4.73 -28.55
CA SER A 37 -2.48 3.94 -29.28
C SER A 37 -1.90 2.68 -29.93
N GLY A 38 -2.78 1.73 -30.27
CA GLY A 38 -2.44 0.47 -30.93
C GLY A 38 -2.03 -0.65 -29.98
N GLU A 39 -1.72 -1.82 -30.55
CA GLU A 39 -1.42 -3.08 -29.86
C GLU A 39 -0.29 -2.96 -28.82
N ARG A 40 0.72 -2.14 -29.14
CA ARG A 40 1.85 -1.86 -28.21
C ARG A 40 1.40 -1.11 -26.96
N GLY A 41 0.47 -0.17 -27.11
CA GLY A 41 -0.09 0.57 -26.00
C GLY A 41 -1.02 -0.29 -25.15
N GLU A 42 -1.77 -1.19 -25.80
CA GLU A 42 -2.63 -2.17 -25.13
C GLU A 42 -1.82 -3.12 -24.26
N ARG A 43 -0.73 -3.71 -24.78
CA ARG A 43 0.16 -4.58 -23.98
C ARG A 43 0.72 -3.89 -22.73
N ILE A 44 1.07 -2.61 -22.82
CA ILE A 44 1.53 -1.83 -21.66
C ILE A 44 0.39 -1.62 -20.67
N ARG A 45 -0.82 -1.29 -21.15
CA ARG A 45 -2.00 -1.11 -20.30
C ARG A 45 -2.37 -2.38 -19.57
N ASP A 46 -2.43 -3.50 -20.29
CA ASP A 46 -2.84 -4.78 -19.73
C ASP A 46 -1.83 -5.34 -18.75
N HIS A 47 -0.52 -5.20 -19.02
CA HIS A 47 0.53 -5.53 -18.06
C HIS A 47 0.39 -4.68 -16.79
N ALA A 48 0.30 -3.36 -16.93
CA ALA A 48 0.17 -2.45 -15.80
C ALA A 48 -1.10 -2.71 -14.96
N HIS A 49 -2.20 -3.09 -15.61
CA HIS A 49 -3.45 -3.41 -14.95
C HIS A 49 -3.36 -4.74 -14.17
N HIS A 50 -2.93 -5.83 -14.81
CA HIS A 50 -2.83 -7.14 -14.16
C HIS A 50 -1.84 -7.14 -13.00
N SER A 51 -0.67 -6.51 -13.16
CA SER A 51 0.33 -6.47 -12.10
C SER A 51 -0.13 -5.68 -10.86
N MET A 52 -1.10 -4.77 -10.99
CA MET A 52 -1.51 -3.85 -9.92
C MET A 52 -2.93 -4.10 -9.36
N ALA A 53 -3.76 -4.87 -10.06
CA ALA A 53 -5.16 -5.09 -9.67
C ALA A 53 -5.31 -5.66 -8.24
N THR A 54 -4.51 -6.67 -7.88
CA THR A 54 -4.60 -7.33 -6.56
C THR A 54 -4.04 -6.50 -5.41
N VAL A 55 -3.11 -5.58 -5.69
CA VAL A 55 -2.45 -4.78 -4.65
C VAL A 55 -3.22 -3.50 -4.33
N TRP A 56 -4.07 -3.01 -5.24
CA TRP A 56 -4.83 -1.76 -5.04
C TRP A 56 -5.68 -1.80 -3.76
N GLU A 57 -6.48 -2.85 -3.56
CA GLU A 57 -7.35 -3.00 -2.40
C GLU A 57 -6.55 -2.99 -1.09
N ALA A 58 -5.43 -3.72 -1.06
CA ALA A 58 -4.55 -3.79 0.09
C ALA A 58 -3.85 -2.45 0.41
N ASN A 59 -3.57 -1.65 -0.62
CA ASN A 59 -2.83 -0.40 -0.45
C ASN A 59 -3.61 0.65 0.36
N HIS A 60 -4.93 0.71 0.21
CA HIS A 60 -5.73 1.78 0.83
C HIS A 60 -5.92 1.59 2.33
N VAL A 61 -5.75 0.37 2.84
CA VAL A 61 -5.72 0.07 4.27
C VAL A 61 -4.67 0.92 5.00
N TRP A 62 -3.51 1.14 4.37
CA TRP A 62 -2.44 1.96 4.96
C TRP A 62 -2.84 3.43 5.13
N LEU A 63 -3.58 4.01 4.18
CA LEU A 63 -4.06 5.38 4.30
C LEU A 63 -5.09 5.51 5.42
N ILE A 64 -6.05 4.58 5.51
CA ILE A 64 -7.04 4.58 6.59
C ILE A 64 -6.35 4.41 7.94
N PHE A 65 -5.38 3.50 8.04
CA PHE A 65 -4.55 3.31 9.23
C PHE A 65 -3.84 4.61 9.65
N VAL A 66 -3.19 5.30 8.71
CA VAL A 66 -2.55 6.61 8.96
C VAL A 66 -3.54 7.62 9.49
N LEU A 67 -4.70 7.76 8.85
CA LEU A 67 -5.73 8.72 9.25
C LEU A 67 -6.30 8.41 10.63
N THR A 68 -6.64 7.15 10.91
CA THR A 68 -7.20 6.74 12.20
C THR A 68 -6.19 6.92 13.33
N VAL A 69 -4.96 6.42 13.18
CA VAL A 69 -3.94 6.56 14.22
C VAL A 69 -3.59 8.03 14.45
N PHE A 70 -3.46 8.83 13.40
CA PHE A 70 -3.13 10.25 13.53
C PHE A 70 -4.27 11.05 14.18
N TRP A 71 -5.52 10.77 13.79
CA TRP A 71 -6.69 11.39 14.40
C TRP A 71 -6.80 11.06 15.89
N THR A 72 -6.60 9.80 16.28
CA THR A 72 -6.73 9.39 17.69
C THR A 72 -5.57 9.86 18.55
N ALA A 73 -4.32 9.81 18.04
CA ALA A 73 -3.14 10.17 18.83
C ALA A 73 -2.83 11.68 18.84
N TYR A 74 -3.21 12.42 17.79
CA TYR A 74 -2.91 13.86 17.64
C TYR A 74 -4.13 14.66 17.15
N PRO A 75 -5.25 14.67 17.90
CA PRO A 75 -6.53 15.19 17.41
C PRO A 75 -6.50 16.67 17.05
N THR A 76 -5.75 17.50 17.78
CA THR A 76 -5.63 18.94 17.51
C THR A 76 -4.91 19.23 16.20
N ALA A 77 -3.82 18.50 15.93
CA ALA A 77 -3.09 18.59 14.68
C ALA A 77 -3.94 18.04 13.51
N PHE A 78 -4.58 16.88 13.71
CA PHE A 78 -5.46 16.28 12.71
C PHE A 78 -6.60 17.23 12.32
N GLY A 79 -7.33 17.80 13.28
CA GLY A 79 -8.45 18.71 13.02
C GLY A 79 -8.01 19.96 12.25
N SER A 80 -6.87 20.54 12.63
CA SER A 80 -6.29 21.71 11.95
C SER A 80 -5.92 21.39 10.49
N ILE A 81 -5.26 20.24 10.26
CA ILE A 81 -4.87 19.77 8.92
C ILE A 81 -6.10 19.44 8.06
N ALA A 82 -7.01 18.62 8.58
CA ALA A 82 -8.17 18.14 7.83
C ALA A 82 -9.11 19.28 7.43
N SER A 83 -9.33 20.25 8.32
CA SER A 83 -10.19 21.40 8.04
C SER A 83 -9.53 22.42 7.09
N THR A 84 -8.23 22.67 7.23
CA THR A 84 -7.50 23.62 6.37
C THR A 84 -7.27 23.07 4.96
N LEU A 85 -6.95 21.78 4.85
CA LEU A 85 -6.59 21.12 3.59
C LEU A 85 -7.74 20.29 3.01
N CYS A 86 -8.98 20.56 3.45
CA CYS A 86 -10.16 19.78 3.08
C CYS A 86 -10.34 19.64 1.57
N VAL A 87 -10.07 20.71 0.79
CA VAL A 87 -10.18 20.70 -0.67
C VAL A 87 -9.18 19.72 -1.30
N ALA A 88 -7.91 19.77 -0.90
CA ALA A 88 -6.89 18.84 -1.40
C ALA A 88 -7.20 17.39 -1.01
N LEU A 89 -7.61 17.16 0.23
CA LEU A 89 -7.97 15.83 0.72
C LEU A 89 -9.22 15.29 0.02
N PHE A 90 -10.21 16.15 -0.27
CA PHE A 90 -11.41 15.80 -1.02
C PHE A 90 -11.07 15.42 -2.46
N ILE A 91 -10.21 16.19 -3.13
CA ILE A 91 -9.71 15.88 -4.47
C ILE A 91 -9.03 14.50 -4.48
N ALA A 92 -8.19 14.22 -3.48
CA ALA A 92 -7.56 12.91 -3.34
C ALA A 92 -8.59 11.79 -3.11
N ALA A 93 -9.60 12.01 -2.26
CA ALA A 93 -10.65 11.03 -1.99
C ALA A 93 -11.49 10.72 -3.24
N VAL A 94 -11.88 11.75 -4.00
CA VAL A 94 -12.60 11.58 -5.28
C VAL A 94 -11.75 10.80 -6.28
N GLY A 95 -10.45 11.10 -6.35
CA GLY A 95 -9.52 10.35 -7.19
C GLY A 95 -9.46 8.86 -6.80
N ILE A 96 -9.35 8.55 -5.51
CA ILE A 96 -9.40 7.16 -5.00
C ILE A 96 -10.70 6.46 -5.39
N ILE A 97 -11.85 7.13 -5.21
CA ILE A 97 -13.17 6.57 -5.55
C ILE A 97 -13.26 6.27 -7.04
N PHE A 98 -12.88 7.22 -7.89
CA PHE A 98 -12.89 7.02 -9.35
C PHE A 98 -11.94 5.93 -9.79
N ARG A 99 -10.82 5.74 -9.09
CA ARG A 99 -9.91 4.66 -9.39
C ARG A 99 -10.49 3.28 -9.05
N GLY A 100 -11.08 3.13 -7.87
CA GLY A 100 -11.76 1.89 -7.48
C GLY A 100 -12.94 1.58 -8.39
N ALA A 101 -13.74 2.61 -8.72
CA ALA A 101 -14.85 2.48 -9.66
C ALA A 101 -14.37 2.07 -11.05
N ALA A 102 -13.25 2.61 -11.53
CA ALA A 102 -12.71 2.23 -12.82
C ALA A 102 -12.23 0.77 -12.88
N TYR A 103 -11.60 0.25 -11.83
CA TYR A 103 -11.26 -1.18 -11.75
C TYR A 103 -12.51 -2.07 -11.81
N ALA A 104 -13.56 -1.73 -11.06
CA ALA A 104 -14.80 -2.49 -11.04
C ALA A 104 -15.58 -2.42 -12.37
N LEU A 105 -15.64 -1.23 -12.98
CA LEU A 105 -16.39 -1.00 -14.21
C LEU A 105 -15.67 -1.51 -15.46
N ARG A 106 -14.34 -1.60 -15.46
CA ARG A 106 -13.56 -2.07 -16.63
C ARG A 106 -13.93 -3.49 -17.04
N ALA A 107 -14.27 -4.37 -16.09
CA ALA A 107 -14.73 -5.73 -16.38
C ALA A 107 -16.11 -5.78 -17.06
N GLY A 108 -16.92 -4.72 -16.91
CA GLY A 108 -18.28 -4.62 -17.45
C GLY A 108 -18.41 -3.75 -18.70
N THR A 109 -17.31 -3.28 -19.31
CA THR A 109 -17.39 -2.46 -20.52
C THR A 109 -17.64 -3.32 -21.74
N GLU A 110 -18.70 -3.00 -22.51
CA GLU A 110 -19.06 -3.74 -23.73
C GLU A 110 -18.49 -3.09 -24.99
N THR A 111 -18.23 -1.77 -24.95
CA THR A 111 -17.72 -1.03 -26.10
C THR A 111 -16.31 -0.48 -25.88
N ALA A 112 -15.53 -0.39 -26.98
CA ALA A 112 -14.20 0.24 -26.96
C ALA A 112 -14.23 1.75 -26.60
N ARG A 113 -15.40 2.40 -26.63
CA ARG A 113 -15.55 3.80 -26.20
C ARG A 113 -15.73 3.89 -24.68
N GLU A 114 -16.50 2.98 -24.09
CA GLU A 114 -16.66 2.88 -22.63
C GLU A 114 -15.34 2.50 -21.97
N ALA A 115 -14.65 1.48 -22.48
CA ALA A 115 -13.32 1.08 -22.01
C ALA A 115 -12.34 2.25 -22.01
N ARG A 116 -12.28 3.03 -23.11
CA ARG A 116 -11.43 4.24 -23.19
C ARG A 116 -11.81 5.32 -22.20
N THR A 117 -13.10 5.52 -21.93
CA THR A 117 -13.56 6.52 -20.94
C THR A 117 -13.17 6.09 -19.52
N VAL A 118 -13.39 4.81 -19.19
CA VAL A 118 -13.01 4.22 -17.90
C VAL A 118 -11.49 4.30 -17.71
N ASP A 119 -10.70 3.92 -18.72
CA ASP A 119 -9.24 4.01 -18.69
C ASP A 119 -8.76 5.45 -18.52
N LEU A 120 -9.41 6.44 -19.15
CA LEU A 120 -9.07 7.86 -19.00
C LEU A 120 -9.36 8.37 -17.58
N VAL A 121 -10.51 8.00 -17.00
CA VAL A 121 -10.86 8.36 -15.62
C VAL A 121 -9.90 7.70 -14.62
N ALA A 122 -9.55 6.43 -14.83
CA ALA A 122 -8.54 5.74 -14.04
C ALA A 122 -7.18 6.44 -14.13
N ALA A 123 -6.76 6.81 -15.33
CA ALA A 123 -5.50 7.50 -15.56
C ALA A 123 -5.43 8.88 -14.89
N LEU A 124 -6.46 9.70 -15.06
CA LEU A 124 -6.52 11.05 -14.48
C LEU A 124 -6.55 11.01 -12.95
N SER A 125 -7.36 10.12 -12.37
CA SER A 125 -7.37 9.92 -10.92
C SER A 125 -6.01 9.45 -10.37
N SER A 126 -5.24 8.70 -11.17
CA SER A 126 -3.91 8.22 -10.80
C SER A 126 -2.85 9.32 -10.72
N ILE A 127 -3.09 10.47 -11.35
CA ILE A 127 -2.22 11.65 -11.27
C ILE A 127 -2.75 12.58 -10.18
N LEU A 128 -4.06 12.82 -10.19
CA LEU A 128 -4.71 13.79 -9.32
C LEU A 128 -4.59 13.41 -7.83
N THR A 129 -4.71 12.12 -7.51
CA THR A 129 -4.64 11.63 -6.13
C THR A 129 -3.27 11.85 -5.49
N PRO A 130 -2.15 11.32 -6.03
CA PRO A 130 -0.84 11.55 -5.44
C PRO A 130 -0.45 13.04 -5.49
N PHE A 131 -0.86 13.78 -6.53
CA PHE A 131 -0.63 15.23 -6.58
C PHE A 131 -1.31 15.95 -5.41
N ALA A 132 -2.60 15.68 -5.17
CA ALA A 132 -3.35 16.35 -4.13
C ALA A 132 -2.87 15.98 -2.72
N LEU A 133 -2.52 14.71 -2.49
CA LEU A 133 -1.91 14.27 -1.24
C LEU A 133 -0.52 14.90 -1.02
N GLY A 134 0.32 14.94 -2.07
CA GLY A 134 1.63 15.60 -2.01
C GLY A 134 1.50 17.12 -1.78
N ALA A 135 0.54 17.76 -2.42
CA ALA A 135 0.26 19.18 -2.23
C ALA A 135 -0.23 19.50 -0.80
N ALA A 136 -1.04 18.61 -0.22
CA ALA A 136 -1.44 18.69 1.18
C ALA A 136 -0.22 18.59 2.11
N VAL A 137 0.66 17.60 1.88
CA VAL A 137 1.93 17.48 2.63
C VAL A 137 2.78 18.74 2.47
N GLY A 138 2.86 19.33 1.28
CA GLY A 138 3.58 20.59 1.07
C GLY A 138 2.97 21.80 1.75
N GLY A 139 1.66 21.80 2.01
CA GLY A 139 1.02 22.83 2.82
C GLY A 139 1.46 22.76 4.28
N ILE A 140 1.55 21.54 4.81
CA ILE A 140 2.10 21.26 6.15
C ILE A 140 3.60 21.62 6.17
N ALA A 141 4.35 21.18 5.17
CA ALA A 141 5.80 21.38 5.05
C ALA A 141 6.19 22.86 4.98
N SER A 142 5.41 23.66 4.25
CA SER A 142 5.60 25.11 4.13
C SER A 142 4.93 25.93 5.24
N ARG A 143 4.45 25.27 6.30
CA ARG A 143 3.90 25.93 7.50
C ARG A 143 2.66 26.80 7.24
N ARG A 144 1.86 26.45 6.24
CA ARG A 144 0.62 27.18 5.86
C ARG A 144 -0.64 26.64 6.52
N VAL A 145 -0.51 25.63 7.38
CA VAL A 145 -1.61 25.08 8.17
C VAL A 145 -1.52 25.64 9.60
N PRO A 146 -2.29 26.69 9.95
CA PRO A 146 -2.34 27.20 11.31
C PRO A 146 -3.07 26.23 12.24
N VAL A 147 -2.81 26.36 13.54
CA VAL A 147 -3.48 25.57 14.58
C VAL A 147 -4.89 26.12 14.78
N GLY A 148 -5.87 25.22 14.78
CA GLY A 148 -7.29 25.55 14.91
C GLY A 148 -8.10 25.12 13.70
N ASN A 149 -9.36 24.77 13.94
CA ASN A 149 -10.25 24.31 12.88
C ASN A 149 -10.61 25.47 11.94
N ALA A 150 -10.48 25.26 10.63
CA ALA A 150 -10.77 26.24 9.58
C ALA A 150 -10.03 27.57 9.73
N ALA A 151 -8.87 27.58 10.40
CA ALA A 151 -8.05 28.77 10.60
C ALA A 151 -7.20 29.13 9.37
N GLY A 152 -6.92 28.17 8.48
CA GLY A 152 -6.16 28.40 7.25
C GLY A 152 -7.03 28.64 6.02
N ASN A 153 -6.41 29.05 4.92
CA ASN A 153 -7.11 29.31 3.66
C ASN A 153 -7.28 28.02 2.84
N LEU A 154 -8.50 27.72 2.39
CA LEU A 154 -8.81 26.46 1.71
C LEU A 154 -8.10 26.24 0.37
N ILE A 155 -7.54 27.30 -0.24
CA ILE A 155 -6.90 27.25 -1.57
C ILE A 155 -5.39 27.44 -1.43
N THR A 156 -4.96 28.56 -0.85
CA THR A 156 -3.53 28.93 -0.81
C THR A 156 -2.72 28.06 0.14
N SER A 157 -3.35 27.39 1.10
CA SER A 157 -2.66 26.47 2.01
C SER A 157 -2.10 25.23 1.31
N TRP A 158 -2.64 24.85 0.14
CA TRP A 158 -2.15 23.71 -0.65
C TRP A 158 -1.80 24.07 -2.11
N LEU A 159 -2.11 25.29 -2.56
CA LEU A 159 -1.64 25.83 -3.85
C LEU A 159 -0.61 26.93 -3.63
N ASN A 160 0.61 26.49 -3.31
CA ASN A 160 1.79 27.34 -3.15
C ASN A 160 3.00 26.64 -3.80
N PRO A 161 4.13 27.34 -4.01
CA PRO A 161 5.28 26.76 -4.71
C PRO A 161 5.76 25.43 -4.10
N THR A 162 5.89 25.36 -2.77
CA THR A 162 6.29 24.12 -2.08
C THR A 162 5.24 23.01 -2.27
N SER A 163 3.95 23.31 -2.13
CA SER A 163 2.89 22.31 -2.35
C SER A 163 2.84 21.78 -3.78
N ILE A 164 2.95 22.67 -4.77
CA ILE A 164 2.96 22.26 -6.18
C ILE A 164 4.18 21.37 -6.45
N LEU A 165 5.35 21.75 -5.96
CA LEU A 165 6.56 20.95 -6.06
C LEU A 165 6.36 19.55 -5.45
N ILE A 166 5.90 19.46 -4.20
CA ILE A 166 5.76 18.17 -3.52
C ILE A 166 4.66 17.32 -4.17
N GLY A 167 3.57 17.94 -4.66
CA GLY A 167 2.56 17.26 -5.47
C GLY A 167 3.14 16.67 -6.76
N VAL A 168 3.93 17.46 -7.51
CA VAL A 168 4.62 16.99 -8.72
C VAL A 168 5.64 15.89 -8.39
N LEU A 169 6.39 16.03 -7.31
CA LEU A 169 7.35 15.03 -6.85
C LEU A 169 6.64 13.71 -6.46
N ALA A 170 5.46 13.79 -5.83
CA ALA A 170 4.65 12.61 -5.51
C ALA A 170 4.19 11.85 -6.77
N VAL A 171 3.78 12.57 -7.82
CA VAL A 171 3.46 11.96 -9.13
C VAL A 171 4.71 11.36 -9.78
N ALA A 172 5.82 12.08 -9.80
CA ALA A 172 7.07 11.62 -10.41
C ALA A 172 7.64 10.37 -9.71
N THR A 173 7.66 10.37 -8.38
CA THR A 173 8.10 9.20 -7.58
C THR A 173 7.16 8.02 -7.73
N SER A 174 5.85 8.25 -7.86
CA SER A 174 4.86 7.21 -8.18
C SER A 174 5.16 6.57 -9.54
N ALA A 175 5.33 7.38 -10.60
CA ALA A 175 5.68 6.91 -11.93
C ALA A 175 7.02 6.14 -11.96
N TYR A 176 8.01 6.62 -11.21
CA TYR A 176 9.30 5.95 -11.03
C TYR A 176 9.16 4.58 -10.36
N LEU A 177 8.48 4.50 -9.21
CA LEU A 177 8.24 3.24 -8.49
C LEU A 177 7.51 2.22 -9.37
N ALA A 178 6.45 2.67 -10.05
CA ALA A 178 5.69 1.84 -10.96
C ALA A 178 6.56 1.26 -12.08
N ALA A 179 7.41 2.09 -12.71
CA ALA A 179 8.26 1.62 -13.79
C ALA A 179 9.29 0.58 -13.31
N VAL A 180 9.88 0.75 -12.12
CA VAL A 180 10.79 -0.24 -11.53
C VAL A 180 10.07 -1.55 -11.23
N TYR A 181 8.87 -1.48 -10.64
CA TYR A 181 8.09 -2.66 -10.27
C TYR A 181 7.57 -3.42 -11.50
N LEU A 182 7.07 -2.70 -12.50
CA LEU A 182 6.58 -3.28 -13.76
C LEU A 182 7.72 -3.86 -14.61
N ALA A 183 8.92 -3.26 -14.60
CA ALA A 183 10.11 -3.84 -15.23
C ALA A 183 10.49 -5.16 -14.56
N ALA A 184 10.47 -5.21 -13.22
CA ALA A 184 10.74 -6.43 -12.47
C ALA A 184 9.69 -7.52 -12.74
N ASP A 185 8.43 -7.13 -12.91
CA ASP A 185 7.36 -8.06 -13.23
C ASP A 185 7.47 -8.62 -14.65
N ALA A 186 7.71 -7.76 -15.64
CA ALA A 186 7.96 -8.19 -17.02
C ALA A 186 9.19 -9.12 -17.12
N ALA A 187 10.24 -8.84 -16.35
CA ALA A 187 11.41 -9.70 -16.26
C ALA A 187 11.09 -11.09 -15.65
N ARG A 188 10.21 -11.14 -14.63
CA ARG A 188 9.74 -12.42 -14.05
C ARG A 188 8.91 -13.23 -15.05
N LEU A 189 8.08 -12.57 -15.84
CA LEU A 189 7.26 -13.20 -16.89
C LEU A 189 8.06 -13.59 -18.15
N GLY A 190 9.34 -13.18 -18.25
CA GLY A 190 10.19 -13.47 -19.41
C GLY A 190 9.91 -12.59 -20.64
N ASP A 191 9.09 -11.55 -20.52
CA ASP A 191 8.77 -10.64 -21.63
C ASP A 191 9.85 -9.57 -21.80
N ARG A 192 10.81 -9.85 -22.69
CA ARG A 192 11.96 -8.97 -22.95
C ARG A 192 11.59 -7.62 -23.57
N ASP A 193 10.50 -7.54 -24.33
CA ASP A 193 10.07 -6.28 -24.94
C ASP A 193 9.46 -5.35 -23.87
N LEU A 194 8.54 -5.87 -23.04
CA LEU A 194 7.98 -5.12 -21.92
C LEU A 194 9.06 -4.76 -20.87
N GLU A 195 9.97 -5.69 -20.56
CA GLU A 195 11.10 -5.46 -19.67
C GLU A 195 11.90 -4.22 -20.13
N GLN A 196 12.33 -4.20 -21.39
CA GLN A 196 13.13 -3.11 -21.93
C GLN A 196 12.34 -1.79 -21.92
N ARG A 197 11.05 -1.82 -22.28
CA ARG A 197 10.18 -0.64 -22.27
C ARG A 197 10.03 -0.02 -20.88
N PHE A 198 9.82 -0.83 -19.85
CA PHE A 198 9.71 -0.35 -18.48
C PHE A 198 11.07 0.03 -17.89
N ARG A 199 12.16 -0.62 -18.33
CA ARG A 199 13.54 -0.20 -17.99
C ARG A 199 13.83 1.23 -18.43
N MET A 200 13.53 1.60 -19.69
CA MET A 200 13.72 2.99 -20.14
C MET A 200 12.83 3.96 -19.38
N ARG A 201 11.58 3.58 -19.07
CA ARG A 201 10.66 4.40 -18.26
C ARG A 201 11.19 4.61 -16.85
N ALA A 202 11.74 3.58 -16.22
CA ALA A 202 12.31 3.66 -14.88
C ALA A 202 13.53 4.58 -14.84
N LEU A 203 14.44 4.47 -15.81
CA LEU A 203 15.59 5.35 -15.93
C LEU A 203 15.16 6.81 -16.20
N GLY A 204 14.26 7.01 -17.16
CA GLY A 204 13.74 8.34 -17.51
C GLY A 204 12.99 9.00 -16.36
N ALA A 205 12.09 8.27 -15.69
CA ALA A 205 11.34 8.77 -14.55
C ALA A 205 12.23 9.00 -13.32
N GLY A 206 13.25 8.19 -13.10
CA GLY A 206 14.21 8.40 -12.03
C GLY A 206 15.09 9.63 -12.27
N LEU A 207 15.55 9.87 -13.49
CA LEU A 207 16.28 11.09 -13.86
C LEU A 207 15.38 12.33 -13.76
N ALA A 208 14.15 12.25 -14.27
CA ALA A 208 13.17 13.34 -14.16
C ALA A 208 12.81 13.64 -12.70
N GLY A 209 12.57 12.60 -11.89
CA GLY A 209 12.30 12.73 -10.45
C GLY A 209 13.49 13.34 -9.70
N GLY A 210 14.72 12.93 -10.04
CA GLY A 210 15.93 13.54 -9.49
C GLY A 210 16.07 15.02 -9.87
N ALA A 211 15.80 15.38 -11.14
CA ALA A 211 15.81 16.77 -11.59
C ALA A 211 14.75 17.63 -10.88
N ILE A 212 13.54 17.09 -10.71
CA ILE A 212 12.45 17.73 -9.95
C ILE A 212 12.86 17.91 -8.49
N ALA A 213 13.47 16.91 -7.86
CA ALA A 213 13.95 17.00 -6.48
C ALA A 213 15.04 18.06 -6.32
N MET A 214 15.99 18.14 -7.26
CA MET A 214 17.04 19.17 -7.28
C MET A 214 16.46 20.58 -7.47
N GLY A 215 15.57 20.77 -8.45
CA GLY A 215 14.83 22.03 -8.61
C GLY A 215 13.98 22.37 -7.38
N GLY A 216 13.49 21.34 -6.69
CA GLY A 216 12.77 21.46 -5.44
C GLY A 216 13.57 22.05 -4.30
N LEU A 217 14.89 21.82 -4.26
CA LEU A 217 15.75 22.48 -3.26
C LEU A 217 15.76 24.00 -3.44
N VAL A 218 15.70 24.50 -4.67
CA VAL A 218 15.62 25.95 -4.96
C VAL A 218 14.27 26.52 -4.49
N VAL A 219 13.17 25.82 -4.78
CA VAL A 219 11.84 26.22 -4.32
C VAL A 219 11.74 26.19 -2.79
N LEU A 220 12.27 25.16 -2.14
CA LEU A 220 12.31 25.07 -0.68
C LEU A 220 13.14 26.18 -0.06
N HIS A 221 14.28 26.56 -0.68
CA HIS A 221 15.08 27.68 -0.21
C HIS A 221 14.28 29.00 -0.25
N ALA A 222 13.52 29.24 -1.32
CA ALA A 222 12.75 30.47 -1.49
C ALA A 222 11.45 30.53 -0.68
N ASP A 223 10.71 29.41 -0.57
CA ASP A 223 9.33 29.38 -0.06
C ASP A 223 9.21 28.71 1.33
N ALA A 224 10.16 27.84 1.69
CA ALA A 224 10.14 27.06 2.93
C ALA A 224 11.54 26.97 3.56
N HIS A 225 12.22 28.11 3.70
CA HIS A 225 13.61 28.19 4.18
C HIS A 225 13.89 27.39 5.47
N PRO A 226 13.02 27.39 6.50
CA PRO A 226 13.27 26.59 7.70
C PRO A 226 13.31 25.07 7.44
N LEU A 227 12.53 24.60 6.45
CA LEU A 227 12.54 23.20 6.05
C LEU A 227 13.79 22.88 5.23
N TYR A 228 14.20 23.79 4.33
CA TYR A 228 15.45 23.68 3.57
C TYR A 228 16.67 23.51 4.49
N ASP A 229 16.82 24.37 5.49
CA ASP A 229 17.95 24.32 6.42
C ASP A 229 17.98 23.00 7.21
N ARG A 230 16.81 22.53 7.65
CA ARG A 230 16.73 21.28 8.42
C ARG A 230 16.92 20.03 7.58
N LEU A 231 16.63 20.09 6.27
CA LEU A 231 16.90 19.01 5.34
C LEU A 231 18.39 18.94 4.94
N LEU A 232 19.06 20.08 4.75
CA LEU A 232 20.45 20.11 4.24
C LEU A 232 21.52 20.26 5.31
N ALA A 233 21.22 20.93 6.42
CA ALA A 233 22.16 21.16 7.52
C ALA A 233 21.65 20.61 8.86
N GLY A 234 20.47 19.98 8.88
CA GLY A 234 19.82 19.51 10.11
C GLY A 234 19.57 18.00 10.14
N THR A 235 18.54 17.63 10.88
CA THR A 235 18.14 16.24 11.17
C THR A 235 17.69 15.46 9.94
N GLY A 236 17.31 16.14 8.85
CA GLY A 236 16.87 15.50 7.60
C GLY A 236 18.02 15.05 6.69
N LEU A 237 19.25 15.54 6.90
CA LEU A 237 20.39 15.30 6.00
C LEU A 237 20.74 13.82 5.84
N PRO A 238 20.81 12.99 6.90
CA PRO A 238 21.10 11.56 6.73
C PRO A 238 20.07 10.85 5.86
N ALA A 239 18.78 11.17 6.02
CA ALA A 239 17.72 10.59 5.21
C ALA A 239 17.78 11.06 3.75
N LEU A 240 18.14 12.32 3.51
CA LEU A 240 18.39 12.84 2.16
C LEU A 240 19.54 12.09 1.47
N ILE A 241 20.66 11.90 2.18
CA ILE A 241 21.81 11.14 1.65
C ILE A 241 21.41 9.71 1.32
N ILE A 242 20.70 9.03 2.24
CA ILE A 242 20.19 7.68 2.00
C ILE A 242 19.28 7.64 0.76
N SER A 243 18.39 8.62 0.61
CA SER A 243 17.50 8.71 -0.55
C SER A 243 18.26 8.82 -1.86
N VAL A 244 19.25 9.73 -1.92
CA VAL A 244 20.09 9.93 -3.12
C VAL A 244 20.89 8.66 -3.44
N LEU A 245 21.55 8.06 -2.44
CA LEU A 245 22.33 6.84 -2.65
C LEU A 245 21.46 5.66 -3.08
N ALA A 246 20.30 5.47 -2.45
CA ALA A 246 19.34 4.42 -2.82
C ALA A 246 18.76 4.64 -4.22
N GLY A 247 18.47 5.89 -4.59
CA GLY A 247 18.02 6.27 -5.94
C GLY A 247 19.07 5.97 -7.00
N LEU A 248 20.31 6.40 -6.79
CA LEU A 248 21.44 6.11 -7.69
C LEU A 248 21.71 4.60 -7.80
N THR A 249 21.66 3.89 -6.67
CA THR A 249 21.81 2.43 -6.64
C THR A 249 20.71 1.76 -7.46
N THR A 250 19.46 2.22 -7.33
CA THR A 250 18.35 1.70 -8.14
C THR A 250 18.59 1.93 -9.62
N LEU A 251 18.99 3.13 -10.03
CA LEU A 251 19.29 3.43 -11.43
C LEU A 251 20.41 2.54 -11.97
N GLY A 252 21.46 2.32 -11.19
CA GLY A 252 22.54 1.38 -11.51
C GLY A 252 22.04 -0.05 -11.67
N LEU A 253 21.22 -0.55 -10.72
CA LEU A 253 20.63 -1.89 -10.76
C LEU A 253 19.70 -2.09 -11.97
N VAL A 254 18.85 -1.10 -12.26
CA VAL A 254 17.98 -1.09 -13.45
C VAL A 254 18.82 -1.08 -14.73
N TRP A 255 19.93 -0.34 -14.76
CA TRP A 255 20.85 -0.30 -15.89
C TRP A 255 21.45 -1.68 -16.18
N VAL A 256 21.92 -2.38 -15.16
CA VAL A 256 22.47 -3.74 -15.25
C VAL A 256 21.39 -4.85 -15.26
N ARG A 257 20.11 -4.49 -15.41
CA ARG A 257 18.96 -5.41 -15.48
C ARG A 257 18.76 -6.31 -14.24
N ARG A 258 19.16 -5.83 -13.07
CA ARG A 258 18.93 -6.47 -11.76
C ARG A 258 17.67 -5.89 -11.10
N PHE A 259 16.51 -6.25 -11.62
CA PHE A 259 15.25 -5.57 -11.26
C PHE A 259 14.67 -5.94 -9.90
N GLU A 260 14.89 -7.16 -9.42
CA GLU A 260 14.40 -7.59 -8.10
C GLU A 260 15.01 -6.75 -6.96
N PRO A 261 16.35 -6.62 -6.84
CA PRO A 261 16.95 -5.78 -5.80
C PRO A 261 16.65 -4.29 -6.02
N ALA A 262 16.44 -3.87 -7.28
CA ALA A 262 16.06 -2.50 -7.60
C ALA A 262 14.73 -2.08 -6.95
N ARG A 263 13.78 -3.01 -6.74
CA ARG A 263 12.51 -2.70 -6.04
C ARG A 263 12.75 -2.24 -4.61
N TYR A 264 13.62 -2.92 -3.88
CA TYR A 264 13.92 -2.60 -2.48
C TYR A 264 14.67 -1.27 -2.36
N THR A 265 15.64 -1.02 -3.23
CA THR A 265 16.37 0.26 -3.22
C THR A 265 15.48 1.41 -3.68
N ALA A 266 14.53 1.19 -4.60
CA ALA A 266 13.53 2.19 -5.00
C ALA A 266 12.59 2.53 -3.84
N ALA A 267 12.07 1.51 -3.17
CA ALA A 267 11.23 1.66 -1.98
C ALA A 267 11.98 2.41 -0.86
N LEU A 268 13.25 2.06 -0.62
CA LEU A 268 14.10 2.73 0.36
C LEU A 268 14.33 4.20 -0.01
N ALA A 269 14.56 4.52 -1.29
CA ALA A 269 14.75 5.89 -1.74
C ALA A 269 13.53 6.77 -1.41
N VAL A 270 12.32 6.27 -1.70
CA VAL A 270 11.06 6.98 -1.41
C VAL A 270 10.77 7.03 0.09
N ALA A 271 10.98 5.93 0.81
CA ALA A 271 10.84 5.89 2.27
C ALA A 271 11.75 6.93 2.95
N ALA A 272 12.97 7.09 2.46
CA ALA A 272 13.93 8.05 2.98
C ALA A 272 13.53 9.52 2.69
N ILE A 273 12.82 9.80 1.58
CA ILE A 273 12.23 11.14 1.33
C ILE A 273 11.20 11.48 2.42
N ILE A 274 10.27 10.55 2.68
CA ILE A 274 9.22 10.72 3.69
C ILE A 274 9.82 10.83 5.09
N ALA A 275 10.80 9.99 5.42
CA ALA A 275 11.51 10.06 6.69
C ALA A 275 12.29 11.37 6.86
N GLY A 276 12.97 11.84 5.80
CA GLY A 276 13.70 13.10 5.81
C GLY A 276 12.80 14.30 6.08
N TRP A 277 11.63 14.34 5.44
CA TRP A 277 10.60 15.34 5.73
C TRP A 277 10.14 15.28 7.19
N ALA A 278 9.78 14.09 7.69
CA ALA A 278 9.32 13.92 9.07
C ALA A 278 10.38 14.33 10.11
N LEU A 279 11.65 13.99 9.86
CA LEU A 279 12.78 14.39 10.71
C LEU A 279 13.04 15.89 10.67
N ALA A 280 12.92 16.53 9.51
CA ALA A 280 13.11 17.96 9.36
C ALA A 280 11.95 18.77 9.99
N GLN A 281 10.76 18.19 10.11
CA GLN A 281 9.62 18.88 10.71
C GLN A 281 9.73 19.00 12.24
N ARG A 282 10.42 18.06 12.90
CA ARG A 282 10.61 18.07 14.36
C ARG A 282 11.26 19.37 14.86
N PRO A 283 10.86 19.91 16.04
CA PRO A 283 9.91 19.34 17.02
C PRO A 283 8.44 19.77 16.83
N SER A 284 8.14 20.64 15.86
CA SER A 284 6.80 21.20 15.66
C SER A 284 6.03 20.45 14.56
N LEU A 285 4.83 19.96 14.86
CA LEU A 285 3.94 19.40 13.82
C LEU A 285 3.33 20.50 12.97
N LEU A 286 2.87 21.58 13.63
CA LEU A 286 2.28 22.76 12.99
C LEU A 286 2.90 24.04 13.59
N PRO A 287 2.71 25.21 12.96
CA PRO A 287 3.17 26.47 13.51
C PRO A 287 2.57 26.74 14.89
N GLY A 288 3.43 26.82 15.92
CA GLY A 288 3.00 27.01 17.30
C GLY A 288 2.52 25.75 18.03
N LEU A 289 2.54 24.57 17.40
CA LEU A 289 2.15 23.30 18.03
C LEU A 289 3.25 22.27 17.94
N THR A 290 3.87 21.98 19.09
CA THR A 290 4.87 20.92 19.23
C THR A 290 4.23 19.53 19.27
N ILE A 291 5.01 18.49 18.95
CA ILE A 291 4.56 17.10 19.09
C ILE A 291 4.04 16.87 20.52
N ALA A 292 4.78 17.30 21.54
CA ALA A 292 4.40 17.11 22.94
C ALA A 292 3.07 17.78 23.32
N GLN A 293 2.72 18.91 22.68
CA GLN A 293 1.46 19.63 22.92
C GLN A 293 0.29 19.06 22.13
N ALA A 294 0.55 18.41 20.99
CA ALA A 294 -0.49 17.88 20.11
C ALA A 294 -1.06 16.53 20.58
N VAL A 295 -0.37 15.89 21.52
CA VAL A 295 -0.60 14.50 21.94
C VAL A 295 -1.89 14.38 22.75
N ALA A 296 -2.66 13.33 22.46
CA ALA A 296 -3.85 12.93 23.21
C ALA A 296 -3.52 12.52 24.67
N PRO A 297 -4.52 12.44 25.57
CA PRO A 297 -4.31 11.95 26.93
C PRO A 297 -3.59 10.60 26.99
N HIS A 298 -2.81 10.37 28.05
CA HIS A 298 -1.95 9.17 28.16
C HIS A 298 -2.71 7.86 27.95
N GLU A 299 -3.91 7.72 28.55
CA GLU A 299 -4.77 6.54 28.40
C GLU A 299 -5.13 6.25 26.94
N THR A 300 -5.42 7.30 26.15
CA THR A 300 -5.71 7.18 24.73
C THR A 300 -4.50 6.69 23.95
N LEU A 301 -3.29 7.17 24.28
CA LEU A 301 -2.07 6.71 23.62
C LEU A 301 -1.76 5.25 23.92
N VAL A 302 -1.89 4.85 25.19
CA VAL A 302 -1.73 3.45 25.60
C VAL A 302 -2.71 2.57 24.82
N ALA A 303 -3.98 2.94 24.77
CA ALA A 303 -5.00 2.21 24.03
C ALA A 303 -4.69 2.11 22.53
N VAL A 304 -4.28 3.21 21.88
CA VAL A 304 -3.88 3.22 20.46
C VAL A 304 -2.68 2.31 20.22
N ILE A 305 -1.65 2.37 21.07
CA ILE A 305 -0.46 1.54 20.92
C ILE A 305 -0.82 0.05 21.05
N ILE A 306 -1.60 -0.31 22.07
CA ILE A 306 -2.06 -1.69 22.25
C ILE A 306 -2.90 -2.15 21.07
N ALA A 307 -3.84 -1.34 20.59
CA ALA A 307 -4.70 -1.67 19.46
C ALA A 307 -3.89 -1.88 18.17
N VAL A 308 -2.90 -1.03 17.90
CA VAL A 308 -2.00 -1.17 16.73
C VAL A 308 -1.17 -2.45 16.84
N LEU A 309 -0.59 -2.74 18.02
CA LEU A 309 0.20 -3.95 18.22
C LEU A 309 -0.64 -5.22 18.12
N ALA A 310 -1.84 -5.23 18.69
CA ALA A 310 -2.79 -6.34 18.58
C ALA A 310 -3.24 -6.55 17.13
N GLY A 311 -3.58 -5.47 16.42
CA GLY A 311 -3.91 -5.52 15.00
C GLY A 311 -2.76 -6.07 14.16
N ALA A 312 -1.52 -5.61 14.41
CA ALA A 312 -0.32 -6.12 13.75
C ALA A 312 -0.09 -7.62 14.02
N ALA A 313 -0.33 -8.08 15.25
CA ALA A 313 -0.22 -9.48 15.63
C ALA A 313 -1.24 -10.39 14.90
N ILE A 314 -2.33 -9.83 14.38
CA ILE A 314 -3.31 -10.55 13.54
C ILE A 314 -2.93 -10.42 12.06
N LEU A 315 -2.62 -9.20 11.61
CA LEU A 315 -2.40 -8.86 10.21
C LEU A 315 -1.14 -9.52 9.62
N PHE A 316 -0.01 -9.48 10.32
CA PHE A 316 1.22 -10.02 9.76
C PHE A 316 1.19 -11.55 9.61
N PRO A 317 0.67 -12.33 10.58
CA PRO A 317 0.50 -13.76 10.39
C PRO A 317 -0.49 -14.11 9.28
N SER A 318 -1.60 -13.37 9.13
CA SER A 318 -2.57 -13.63 8.06
C SER A 318 -2.00 -13.36 6.68
N LEU A 319 -1.24 -12.27 6.50
CA LEU A 319 -0.49 -12.00 5.27
C LEU A 319 0.59 -13.04 5.02
N GLY A 320 1.32 -13.45 6.05
CA GLY A 320 2.33 -14.52 5.94
C GLY A 320 1.72 -15.85 5.49
N LEU A 321 0.54 -16.20 6.02
CA LEU A 321 -0.21 -17.38 5.61
C LEU A 321 -0.70 -17.24 4.17
N LEU A 322 -1.28 -16.10 3.80
CA LEU A 322 -1.73 -15.82 2.43
C LEU A 322 -0.57 -15.98 1.44
N PHE A 323 0.56 -15.30 1.66
CA PHE A 323 1.73 -15.42 0.79
C PHE A 323 2.25 -16.85 0.73
N LYS A 324 2.29 -17.57 1.86
CA LYS A 324 2.69 -18.98 1.86
C LYS A 324 1.74 -19.83 1.02
N LEU A 325 0.42 -19.63 1.12
CA LEU A 325 -0.58 -20.38 0.35
C LEU A 325 -0.57 -20.04 -1.14
N THR A 326 -0.37 -18.77 -1.50
CA THR A 326 -0.24 -18.32 -2.89
C THR A 326 1.06 -18.82 -3.50
N LEU A 327 2.21 -18.64 -2.83
CA LEU A 327 3.52 -19.08 -3.32
C LEU A 327 3.68 -20.61 -3.33
N SER A 328 2.94 -21.33 -2.50
CA SER A 328 2.91 -22.80 -2.52
C SER A 328 1.97 -23.39 -3.59
N GLY A 329 1.33 -22.55 -4.41
CA GLY A 329 0.42 -22.99 -5.48
C GLY A 329 -0.88 -23.62 -4.96
N ARG A 330 -1.14 -23.58 -3.65
CA ARG A 330 -2.32 -24.19 -3.02
C ARG A 330 -3.61 -23.40 -3.27
N LEU A 331 -3.50 -22.17 -3.76
CA LEU A 331 -4.63 -21.34 -4.18
C LEU A 331 -4.83 -21.34 -5.71
N GLU A 332 -3.87 -21.84 -6.49
CA GLU A 332 -3.99 -22.03 -7.94
C GLU A 332 -4.50 -23.44 -8.26
N HIS A 333 -5.75 -23.77 -7.91
CA HIS A 333 -6.41 -24.97 -8.41
C HIS A 333 -7.86 -24.65 -8.77
N GLY A 334 -8.08 -24.47 -10.08
CA GLY A 334 -9.40 -24.22 -10.69
C GLY A 334 -9.39 -24.04 -12.21
N GLU A 335 -8.24 -23.74 -12.83
CA GLU A 335 -8.11 -23.75 -14.30
C GLU A 335 -7.38 -25.02 -14.76
N ASP A 336 -8.20 -25.95 -15.21
CA ASP A 336 -7.96 -27.05 -16.15
C ASP A 336 -6.52 -27.56 -16.33
N LYS A 337 -6.18 -28.62 -15.59
CA LYS A 337 -5.22 -29.64 -16.03
C LYS A 337 -5.97 -30.91 -16.45
N GLY A 338 -6.97 -30.75 -17.30
CA GLY A 338 -7.58 -31.82 -18.09
C GLY A 338 -6.84 -31.99 -19.41
N ASP A 339 -5.92 -32.96 -19.43
CA ASP A 339 -5.56 -33.76 -20.60
C ASP A 339 -4.98 -33.05 -21.85
N ASN A 340 -3.66 -32.82 -21.83
CA ASN A 340 -2.88 -32.52 -23.03
C ASN A 340 -2.25 -33.80 -23.62
N GLN A 341 -3.05 -34.84 -23.77
CA GLN A 341 -2.74 -36.03 -24.57
C GLN A 341 -3.87 -36.34 -25.54
N ASP A 342 -4.16 -35.43 -26.49
CA ASP A 342 -4.62 -35.94 -27.77
C ASP A 342 -4.17 -35.12 -28.97
N LYS A 343 -3.74 -35.87 -29.99
CA LYS A 343 -3.04 -35.43 -31.19
C LYS A 343 -3.99 -34.82 -32.22
N GLN A 344 -3.45 -33.88 -32.99
CA GLN A 344 -3.67 -33.69 -34.44
C GLN A 344 -5.10 -33.90 -34.99
N ARG A 345 -5.80 -32.80 -35.30
CA ARG A 345 -6.76 -32.73 -36.44
C ARG A 345 -7.03 -31.29 -36.89
N PRO A 346 -7.36 -31.06 -38.18
CA PRO A 346 -7.25 -29.76 -38.83
C PRO A 346 -8.50 -28.89 -38.66
N ALA A 347 -8.32 -27.60 -39.01
CA ALA A 347 -9.29 -26.52 -38.93
C ALA A 347 -10.68 -26.86 -39.51
N HIS A 348 -11.72 -26.60 -38.70
CA HIS A 348 -13.06 -26.28 -39.19
C HIS A 348 -13.76 -25.29 -38.25
N GLN A 349 -14.31 -24.24 -38.87
CA GLN A 349 -15.27 -23.29 -38.31
C GLN A 349 -16.48 -24.02 -37.71
N GLY A 350 -16.85 -23.64 -36.49
CA GLY A 350 -18.11 -24.02 -35.84
C GLY A 350 -18.25 -23.29 -34.52
N GLN A 351 -19.32 -22.50 -34.39
CA GLN A 351 -19.70 -21.74 -33.20
C GLN A 351 -19.78 -22.64 -31.95
N ILE A 352 -19.14 -22.24 -30.85
CA ILE A 352 -19.33 -22.87 -29.53
C ILE A 352 -20.38 -22.04 -28.78
N PRO A 353 -21.56 -22.60 -28.41
CA PRO A 353 -22.47 -21.94 -27.51
C PRO A 353 -21.89 -21.95 -26.09
N ILE A 354 -21.68 -20.77 -25.50
CA ILE A 354 -21.29 -20.63 -24.10
C ILE A 354 -22.49 -21.01 -23.23
N GLN A 355 -22.56 -22.26 -22.78
CA GLN A 355 -23.42 -22.65 -21.67
C GLN A 355 -22.74 -22.29 -20.36
N ILE A 356 -23.15 -21.18 -19.75
CA ILE A 356 -22.82 -20.86 -18.36
C ILE A 356 -23.59 -21.84 -17.48
N THR A 357 -22.94 -22.94 -17.10
CA THR A 357 -23.42 -23.80 -16.02
C THR A 357 -23.04 -23.12 -14.70
N PRO A 358 -23.99 -22.69 -13.85
CA PRO A 358 -23.62 -22.17 -12.54
C PRO A 358 -23.02 -23.33 -11.75
N ALA A 359 -21.72 -23.25 -11.45
CA ALA A 359 -21.06 -24.13 -10.52
C ALA A 359 -21.65 -23.91 -9.12
N ARG A 360 -22.80 -24.54 -8.84
CA ARG A 360 -23.19 -24.87 -7.48
C ARG A 360 -22.17 -25.88 -6.99
N ALA A 361 -21.14 -25.38 -6.33
CA ALA A 361 -20.32 -26.19 -5.45
C ALA A 361 -21.27 -26.99 -4.57
N ALA A 362 -21.23 -28.31 -4.72
CA ALA A 362 -21.93 -29.23 -3.85
C ALA A 362 -21.33 -29.09 -2.43
N LEU A 363 -21.86 -28.16 -1.66
CA LEU A 363 -21.66 -28.12 -0.21
C LEU A 363 -22.31 -29.40 0.33
N SER A 364 -21.48 -30.37 0.69
CA SER A 364 -21.91 -31.49 1.52
C SER A 364 -22.43 -30.91 2.86
N PRO A 365 -23.71 -31.05 3.23
CA PRO A 365 -24.29 -30.29 4.34
C PRO A 365 -23.90 -30.77 5.75
N THR A 366 -22.87 -31.60 5.92
CA THR A 366 -22.66 -32.34 7.17
C THR A 366 -21.23 -32.43 7.69
N ALA A 367 -20.33 -31.51 7.30
CA ALA A 367 -19.06 -31.37 8.00
C ALA A 367 -19.26 -30.59 9.31
N ARG A 368 -19.32 -31.30 10.45
CA ARG A 368 -19.37 -30.66 11.77
C ARG A 368 -18.07 -29.86 11.97
N PRO A 369 -18.12 -28.56 12.35
CA PRO A 369 -16.90 -27.78 12.57
C PRO A 369 -16.08 -28.42 13.69
N GLY A 370 -14.79 -28.61 13.44
CA GLY A 370 -13.84 -29.19 14.38
C GLY A 370 -13.83 -28.46 15.73
N LEU A 371 -13.49 -29.18 16.80
CA LEU A 371 -13.48 -28.66 18.18
C LEU A 371 -12.66 -27.35 18.31
N SER A 372 -11.55 -27.26 17.58
CA SER A 372 -10.67 -26.09 17.52
C SER A 372 -11.35 -24.87 16.91
N ILE A 373 -12.16 -25.03 15.86
CA ILE A 373 -12.93 -23.95 15.22
C ILE A 373 -14.02 -23.43 16.17
N ARG A 374 -14.70 -24.33 16.89
CA ARG A 374 -15.72 -23.94 17.88
C ARG A 374 -15.10 -23.20 19.06
N LEU A 375 -13.94 -23.65 19.53
CA LEU A 375 -13.22 -23.02 20.63
C LEU A 375 -12.67 -21.65 20.22
N ALA A 376 -12.16 -21.52 18.99
CA ALA A 376 -11.77 -20.23 18.42
C ALA A 376 -12.98 -19.28 18.35
N ALA A 377 -14.11 -19.71 17.79
CA ALA A 377 -15.31 -18.89 17.72
C ALA A 377 -15.81 -18.45 19.11
N ALA A 378 -15.77 -19.33 20.10
CA ALA A 378 -16.11 -18.99 21.49
C ALA A 378 -15.16 -17.95 22.09
N CYS A 379 -13.85 -18.08 21.85
CA CYS A 379 -12.84 -17.12 22.28
C CYS A 379 -13.02 -15.75 21.61
N LEU A 380 -13.42 -15.73 20.33
CA LEU A 380 -13.73 -14.48 19.60
C LEU A 380 -14.97 -13.79 20.17
N ILE A 381 -16.06 -14.52 20.36
CA ILE A 381 -17.31 -13.98 20.93
C ILE A 381 -17.06 -13.44 22.34
N MET A 382 -16.32 -14.19 23.15
CA MET A 382 -15.94 -13.77 24.50
C MET A 382 -15.04 -12.52 24.47
N GLY A 383 -14.02 -12.50 23.62
CA GLY A 383 -13.09 -11.38 23.50
C GLY A 383 -13.78 -10.08 23.06
N VAL A 384 -14.61 -10.15 22.03
CA VAL A 384 -15.40 -9.01 21.55
C VAL A 384 -16.43 -8.59 22.60
N GLY A 385 -17.14 -9.54 23.22
CA GLY A 385 -18.15 -9.26 24.24
C GLY A 385 -17.59 -8.51 25.44
N PHE A 386 -16.47 -8.99 26.00
CA PHE A 386 -15.84 -8.37 27.16
C PHE A 386 -15.15 -7.03 26.87
N LEU A 387 -14.66 -6.81 25.64
CA LEU A 387 -14.10 -5.50 25.27
C LEU A 387 -15.15 -4.46 24.89
N THR A 388 -16.33 -4.89 24.45
CA THR A 388 -17.36 -3.96 23.94
C THR A 388 -18.39 -3.58 25.00
N PHE A 389 -18.77 -4.52 25.87
CA PHE A 389 -19.91 -4.34 26.78
C PHE A 389 -19.55 -4.23 28.26
N ALA A 390 -18.30 -4.48 28.65
CA ALA A 390 -17.91 -4.45 30.06
C ALA A 390 -17.01 -3.25 30.35
N GLU A 391 -17.39 -2.40 31.30
CA GLU A 391 -16.62 -1.19 31.64
C GLU A 391 -15.49 -1.44 32.67
N ALA A 392 -15.42 -2.65 33.25
CA ALA A 392 -14.45 -2.96 34.29
C ALA A 392 -13.07 -3.34 33.71
N GLY A 393 -11.99 -2.81 34.28
CA GLY A 393 -10.62 -3.04 33.78
C GLY A 393 -10.18 -4.52 33.73
N TRP A 394 -10.64 -5.34 34.69
CA TRP A 394 -10.38 -6.79 34.68
C TRP A 394 -11.14 -7.51 33.55
N ALA A 395 -12.29 -6.99 33.15
CA ALA A 395 -13.09 -7.54 32.07
C ALA A 395 -12.40 -7.28 30.72
N HIS A 396 -11.80 -6.11 30.53
CA HIS A 396 -10.96 -5.84 29.37
C HIS A 396 -9.75 -6.78 29.29
N LEU A 397 -9.08 -7.08 30.42
CA LEU A 397 -7.98 -8.04 30.45
C LEU A 397 -8.42 -9.44 29.97
N ILE A 398 -9.58 -9.92 30.44
CA ILE A 398 -10.18 -11.18 29.98
C ILE A 398 -10.50 -11.11 28.48
N GLY A 399 -11.04 -9.98 28.02
CA GLY A 399 -11.33 -9.74 26.60
C GLY A 399 -10.10 -9.83 25.71
N VAL A 400 -8.98 -9.21 26.13
CA VAL A 400 -7.69 -9.30 25.42
C VAL A 400 -7.15 -10.73 25.44
N VAL A 401 -7.16 -11.42 26.59
CA VAL A 401 -6.68 -12.80 26.69
C VAL A 401 -7.51 -13.76 25.84
N ALA A 402 -8.83 -13.57 25.79
CA ALA A 402 -9.73 -14.36 24.95
C ALA A 402 -9.48 -14.12 23.45
N LEU A 403 -9.21 -12.87 23.03
CA LEU A 403 -8.80 -12.57 21.65
C LEU A 403 -7.45 -13.19 21.29
N LEU A 404 -6.46 -13.15 22.19
CA LEU A 404 -5.18 -13.84 22.01
C LEU A 404 -5.36 -15.36 21.92
N GLY A 405 -6.25 -15.93 22.74
CA GLY A 405 -6.64 -17.33 22.66
C GLY A 405 -7.32 -17.69 21.34
N PHE A 406 -8.22 -16.84 20.84
CA PHE A 406 -8.82 -16.99 19.51
C PHE A 406 -7.76 -17.04 18.41
N ILE A 407 -6.78 -16.14 18.45
CA ILE A 407 -5.69 -16.09 17.48
C ILE A 407 -4.84 -17.37 17.55
N ALA A 408 -4.43 -17.78 18.75
CA ALA A 408 -3.60 -18.97 18.95
C ALA A 408 -4.32 -20.26 18.50
N ILE A 409 -5.59 -20.43 18.90
CA ILE A 409 -6.40 -21.62 18.58
C ILE A 409 -6.81 -21.60 17.11
N GLY A 410 -7.17 -20.44 16.57
CA GLY A 410 -7.47 -20.26 15.15
C GLY A 410 -6.29 -20.62 14.26
N PHE A 411 -5.08 -20.26 14.67
CA PHE A 411 -3.85 -20.62 13.96
C PHE A 411 -3.59 -22.14 13.96
N VAL A 412 -3.77 -22.80 15.11
CA VAL A 412 -3.63 -24.27 15.23
C VAL A 412 -4.75 -25.00 14.47
N ALA A 413 -5.96 -24.45 14.42
CA ALA A 413 -7.11 -25.03 13.71
C ALA A 413 -6.96 -25.01 12.18
N VAL A 414 -6.19 -24.05 11.65
CA VAL A 414 -6.00 -23.82 10.22
C VAL A 414 -4.67 -24.38 9.73
N ALA A 415 -3.72 -24.66 10.63
CA ALA A 415 -2.48 -25.35 10.29
C ALA A 415 -2.80 -26.79 9.78
N PRO A 416 -2.30 -27.19 8.59
CA PRO A 416 -2.48 -28.55 8.11
C PRO A 416 -1.81 -29.52 9.09
N GLY A 417 -2.60 -30.43 9.66
CA GLY A 417 -2.15 -31.47 10.58
C GLY A 417 -1.37 -32.57 9.85
N GLU A 418 -0.17 -32.26 9.38
CA GLU A 418 0.77 -33.23 8.82
C GLU A 418 2.21 -32.86 9.22
N VAL A 419 2.48 -32.87 10.52
CA VAL A 419 3.87 -32.96 11.05
C VAL A 419 3.98 -34.02 12.16
N ALA A 420 2.87 -34.59 12.64
CA ALA A 420 2.89 -35.55 13.76
C ALA A 420 2.92 -37.04 13.35
N GLU A 421 2.43 -37.41 12.15
CA GLU A 421 2.29 -38.84 11.79
C GLU A 421 3.44 -39.40 10.91
N GLN A 422 4.27 -38.56 10.29
CA GLN A 422 5.43 -39.03 9.52
C GLN A 422 6.61 -39.48 10.42
N GLY A 423 6.62 -39.10 11.70
CA GLY A 423 7.62 -39.56 12.67
C GLY A 423 7.38 -40.98 13.20
N THR A 424 6.22 -41.58 12.95
CA THR A 424 5.89 -42.94 13.40
C THR A 424 5.89 -43.96 12.26
N ALA A 425 5.73 -43.53 11.01
CA ALA A 425 5.78 -44.42 9.84
C ALA A 425 7.24 -44.78 9.45
N ASP A 426 8.20 -43.87 9.64
CA ASP A 426 9.62 -44.09 9.28
C ASP A 426 10.37 -44.99 10.27
N VAL A 427 9.72 -45.43 11.36
CA VAL A 427 10.25 -46.43 12.31
C VAL A 427 9.76 -47.84 11.99
N GLN A 428 8.71 -48.00 11.17
CA GLN A 428 8.13 -49.32 10.85
C GLN A 428 8.61 -49.95 9.54
N ASP A 429 9.25 -49.20 8.63
CA ASP A 429 9.73 -49.73 7.34
C ASP A 429 11.26 -49.97 7.28
N GLY A 430 11.85 -50.22 8.45
CA GLY A 430 13.22 -50.72 8.60
C GLY A 430 13.31 -52.23 8.41
N ARG A 431 13.50 -52.67 7.16
CA ARG A 431 14.02 -53.97 6.69
C ARG A 431 14.40 -55.00 7.77
N LEU A 432 13.71 -56.15 7.78
CA LEU A 432 14.30 -57.48 7.94
C LEU A 432 13.45 -58.49 7.14
N GLY A 433 14.05 -59.14 6.14
CA GLY A 433 13.45 -60.21 5.34
C GLY A 433 13.78 -60.10 3.87
#